data_AF-A0A6B3I5T8-F1
#
_entry.id   AF-A0A6B3I5T8-F1
#
_cell.length_a   1.000
_cell.length_b   1.000
_cell.length_c   1.000
_cell.angle_alpha   90.00
_cell.angle_beta   90.00
_cell.angle_gamma   90.00
#
_symmetry.space_group_name_H-M   'P 1'
#
loop_
_entity.id
_entity.type
_entity.pdbx_description
1 polymer ?
#
loop_
_entity_poly.entity_id
_entity_poly.type
_entity_poly.pdbx_seq_one_letter_code
_entity_poly.pdbx_strand_id
1 'polypeptide(L)' 'EKLVRAGVTMTEPGATPPPEPGTEEEGDGGGTGAELPLAGMKVVVTGAMTGALEKLSRNQMNELIERAGGKSSSSVSAR' A
#
# COMPACT_ATOMS: atom_id res chain seq x y z
N GLU A 1 -1.92 2.34 -37.27
CA GLU A 1 -2.31 3.65 -37.86
C GLU A 1 -3.58 4.28 -37.28
N LYS A 2 -4.57 3.50 -36.81
CA LYS A 2 -5.82 4.03 -36.21
C LYS A 2 -5.61 4.92 -34.95
N LEU A 3 -4.62 4.61 -34.11
CA LEU A 3 -4.33 5.37 -32.88
C LEU A 3 -3.74 6.76 -33.16
N VAL A 4 -2.85 6.88 -34.17
CA VAL A 4 -2.21 8.17 -34.52
C VAL A 4 -3.24 9.14 -35.12
N ARG A 5 -4.18 8.64 -35.92
CA ARG A 5 -5.27 9.43 -36.50
C ARG A 5 -6.27 9.95 -35.44
N ALA A 6 -6.32 9.33 -34.27
CA ALA A 6 -7.17 9.74 -33.15
C ALA A 6 -6.51 10.81 -32.25
N GLY A 7 -5.34 11.33 -32.60
CA GLY A 7 -4.65 12.38 -31.83
C GLY A 7 -4.06 11.90 -30.51
N VAL A 8 -3.90 10.57 -30.34
CA VAL A 8 -3.34 9.98 -29.12
C VAL A 8 -1.81 9.97 -29.22
N THR A 9 -1.15 10.66 -28.30
CA THR A 9 0.31 10.66 -28.15
C THR A 9 0.77 9.48 -27.29
N MET A 10 1.76 8.71 -27.74
CA MET A 10 2.31 7.53 -27.04
C MET A 10 3.31 7.89 -25.91
N THR A 11 3.21 9.10 -25.38
CA THR A 11 4.07 9.60 -24.31
C THR A 11 3.19 10.31 -23.29
N GLU A 12 3.32 9.92 -22.02
CA GLU A 12 2.56 10.50 -20.92
C GLU A 12 3.20 11.82 -20.50
N PRO A 13 2.48 12.96 -20.53
CA PRO A 13 2.96 14.20 -19.94
C PRO A 13 2.92 14.07 -18.41
N GLY A 14 4.07 14.19 -17.74
CA GLY A 14 4.13 14.26 -16.27
C GLY A 14 4.80 13.07 -15.57
N ALA A 15 5.61 12.27 -16.25
CA ALA A 15 6.45 11.28 -15.60
C ALA A 15 7.49 11.98 -14.70
N THR A 16 7.17 12.15 -13.42
CA THR A 16 8.14 12.55 -12.39
C THR A 16 9.15 11.41 -12.22
N PRO A 17 10.45 11.63 -12.47
CA PRO A 17 11.46 10.60 -12.32
C PRO A 17 11.53 10.14 -10.86
N PRO A 18 11.82 8.85 -10.60
CA PRO A 18 11.98 8.35 -9.24
C PRO A 18 13.12 9.09 -8.52
N PRO A 19 13.02 9.32 -7.20
CA PRO A 19 14.06 9.98 -6.44
C PRO A 19 15.37 9.17 -6.45
N GLU A 20 16.50 9.87 -6.38
CA GLU A 20 17.83 9.27 -6.40
C GLU A 20 18.05 8.35 -5.18
N PRO A 21 18.77 7.23 -5.34
CA PRO A 21 19.02 6.29 -4.26
C PRO A 21 19.97 6.93 -3.23
N GLY A 22 19.46 7.23 -2.03
CA GLY A 22 20.28 7.76 -0.94
C GLY A 22 19.56 8.61 0.12
N THR A 23 18.25 8.85 0.02
CA THR A 23 17.50 9.45 1.14
C THR A 23 17.01 8.35 2.07
N GLU A 24 17.82 8.09 3.09
CA GLU A 24 17.52 7.21 4.22
C GLU A 24 16.57 7.96 5.17
N GLU A 25 15.26 7.71 5.07
CA GLU A 25 14.37 7.98 6.19
C GLU A 25 14.26 6.70 7.04
N GLU A 26 14.67 6.81 8.30
CA GLU A 26 14.47 5.79 9.34
C GLU A 26 12.97 5.52 9.56
N GLY A 27 12.41 4.65 8.74
CA GLY A 27 11.06 4.08 8.88
C GLY A 27 11.14 2.57 9.10
N ASP A 28 10.89 2.16 10.34
CA ASP A 28 10.72 0.77 10.79
C ASP A 28 9.75 -0.03 9.89
N GLY A 29 10.29 -0.94 9.06
CA GLY A 29 9.52 -1.97 8.35
C GLY A 29 9.71 -1.97 6.83
N GLY A 30 10.68 -2.76 6.35
CA GLY A 30 11.15 -2.75 4.96
C GLY A 30 10.16 -3.25 3.90
N GLY A 31 10.36 -2.74 2.67
CA GLY A 31 9.70 -3.25 1.47
C GLY A 31 9.72 -2.28 0.28
N THR A 32 10.91 -1.96 -0.26
CA THR A 32 11.02 -1.24 -1.54
C THR A 32 10.67 -2.19 -2.69
N GLY A 33 9.44 -2.11 -3.20
CA GLY A 33 9.01 -2.85 -4.39
C GLY A 33 7.50 -2.72 -4.64
N ALA A 34 7.11 -1.65 -5.36
CA ALA A 34 5.73 -1.15 -5.50
C ALA A 34 5.11 -0.78 -4.14
N GLU A 35 4.57 0.43 -4.02
CA GLU A 35 3.92 0.88 -2.78
C GLU A 35 2.80 -0.11 -2.44
N LEU A 36 3.06 -1.01 -1.49
CA LEU A 36 2.08 -1.98 -1.03
C LEU A 36 0.89 -1.18 -0.47
N PRO A 37 -0.34 -1.68 -0.61
CA PRO A 37 -1.53 -0.86 -0.41
C PRO A 37 -1.67 -0.28 1.01
N LEU A 38 -0.97 -0.83 2.01
CA LEU A 38 -0.96 -0.33 3.38
C LEU A 38 0.43 0.13 3.84
N ALA A 39 1.37 0.35 2.91
CA ALA A 39 2.73 0.77 3.22
C ALA A 39 2.74 2.03 4.11
N GLY A 40 3.50 1.98 5.21
CA GLY A 40 3.61 3.09 6.17
C GLY A 40 2.36 3.35 7.02
N MET A 41 1.28 2.59 6.84
CA MET A 41 0.03 2.76 7.60
C MET A 41 -0.03 1.85 8.82
N LYS A 42 -0.61 2.35 9.92
CA LYS A 42 -1.01 1.53 11.07
C LYS A 42 -2.50 1.21 11.00
N VAL A 43 -2.87 -0.07 11.12
CA VAL A 43 -4.25 -0.53 10.97
C VAL A 43 -4.71 -1.24 12.25
N VAL A 44 -5.92 -0.94 12.71
CA VAL A 44 -6.54 -1.58 13.87
C VAL A 44 -7.77 -2.38 13.42
N VAL A 45 -7.79 -3.67 13.74
CA VAL A 45 -8.91 -4.57 13.42
C VAL A 45 -9.92 -4.53 14.57
N THR A 46 -11.09 -3.94 14.34
CA THR A 46 -12.17 -3.85 15.34
C THR A 46 -13.43 -4.57 14.89
N GLY A 47 -14.21 -5.07 15.85
CA GLY A 47 -15.49 -5.73 15.57
C GLY A 47 -15.38 -7.09 14.88
N ALA A 48 -16.46 -7.46 14.18
CA ALA A 48 -16.57 -8.67 13.37
C ALA A 48 -16.44 -8.30 11.87
N MET A 49 -15.78 -9.17 11.12
CA MET A 49 -15.60 -9.01 9.67
C MET A 49 -16.71 -9.76 8.91
N THR A 50 -17.11 -9.23 7.76
CA THR A 50 -18.15 -9.82 6.89
C THR A 50 -17.65 -10.02 5.47
N GLY A 51 -18.35 -10.84 4.68
CA GLY A 51 -18.04 -11.05 3.27
C GLY A 51 -16.74 -11.84 3.06
N ALA A 52 -15.88 -11.39 2.16
CA ALA A 52 -14.64 -12.10 1.83
C ALA A 52 -13.68 -12.30 3.03
N LEU A 53 -13.84 -11.49 4.09
CA LEU A 53 -13.02 -11.55 5.29
C LEU A 53 -13.69 -12.25 6.48
N GLU A 54 -14.94 -12.71 6.34
CA GLU A 54 -15.72 -13.32 7.44
C GLU A 54 -15.07 -14.59 8.01
N LYS A 55 -14.41 -15.37 7.15
CA LYS A 55 -13.77 -16.63 7.53
C LYS A 55 -12.38 -16.43 8.15
N LEU A 56 -11.87 -15.20 8.15
CA LEU A 56 -10.54 -14.88 8.66
C LEU A 56 -10.66 -14.49 10.14
N SER A 57 -9.89 -15.18 10.96
CA SER A 57 -9.68 -14.79 12.35
C SER A 57 -8.91 -13.47 12.44
N ARG A 58 -8.99 -12.80 13.59
CA ARG A 58 -8.21 -11.57 13.86
C ARG A 58 -6.71 -11.77 13.61
N ASN A 59 -6.17 -12.94 13.94
CA ASN A 59 -4.77 -13.25 13.71
C ASN A 59 -4.44 -13.28 12.21
N GLN A 60 -5.28 -13.94 11.41
CA GLN A 60 -5.12 -13.99 9.94
C GLN A 60 -5.29 -12.60 9.31
N MET A 61 -6.12 -11.72 9.87
CA MET A 61 -6.19 -10.33 9.42
C MET A 61 -4.91 -9.56 9.73
N ASN A 62 -4.32 -9.74 10.91
CA ASN A 62 -3.04 -9.11 11.23
C ASN A 62 -1.97 -9.54 10.23
N GLU A 63 -1.90 -10.83 9.88
CA GLU A 63 -0.98 -11.34 8.86
C GLU A 63 -1.21 -10.72 7.47
N LEU A 64 -2.47 -10.52 7.07
CA LEU A 64 -2.79 -9.85 5.80
C LEU A 64 -2.38 -8.38 5.80
N ILE A 65 -2.53 -7.68 6.93
CA ILE A 65 -2.11 -6.28 7.08
C ILE A 65 -0.60 -6.16 6.89
N GLU A 66 0.18 -7.00 7.56
CA GLU A 66 1.65 -7.01 7.44
C GLU A 66 2.10 -7.41 6.03
N ARG A 67 1.44 -8.39 5.42
CA ARG A 67 1.70 -8.77 4.02
C ARG A 67 1.41 -7.63 3.03
N ALA A 68 0.42 -6.80 3.35
CA ALA A 68 0.08 -5.60 2.60
C ALA A 68 0.97 -4.38 2.96
N GLY A 69 2.02 -4.58 3.78
CA GLY A 69 3.00 -3.57 4.13
C GLY A 69 2.59 -2.63 5.26
N GLY A 70 1.46 -2.88 5.92
CA GLY A 70 0.98 -2.09 7.05
C GLY A 70 1.33 -2.73 8.39
N LYS A 71 1.26 -1.94 9.47
CA LYS A 71 1.51 -2.41 10.84
C LYS A 71 0.21 -2.63 11.60
N SER A 72 -0.01 -3.83 12.09
CA SER A 72 -1.18 -4.20 12.90
C SER A 72 -1.06 -3.63 14.33
N SER A 73 -2.00 -2.76 14.71
CA SER A 73 -2.09 -2.18 16.06
C SER A 73 -3.34 -2.67 16.79
N SER A 74 -3.25 -2.80 18.12
CA SER A 74 -4.35 -3.24 18.99
C SER A 74 -5.18 -2.09 19.55
N SER A 75 -4.73 -0.84 19.40
CA SER A 75 -5.41 0.36 19.86
C SER A 75 -5.20 1.55 18.92
N VAL A 76 -6.18 2.47 18.94
CA VAL A 76 -6.04 3.79 18.31
C VAL A 76 -5.23 4.69 19.25
N SER A 77 -4.16 5.28 18.72
CA SER A 77 -3.27 6.19 19.44
C SER A 77 -2.94 7.38 18.56
N ALA A 78 -2.98 8.59 19.13
CA ALA A 78 -2.54 9.82 18.49
C ALA A 78 -1.02 10.06 18.61
N ARG A 79 -0.33 9.19 19.37
CA ARG A 79 1.11 9.24 19.62
C ARG A 79 1.93 8.57 18.54
#